data_AF-A0A0F9W6Y1-F1
#
_entry.id   AF-A0A0F9W6Y1-F1
#
_cell.length_a   1.000
_cell.length_b   1.000
_cell.length_c   1.000
_cell.angle_alpha   90.00
_cell.angle_beta   90.00
_cell.angle_gamma   90.00
#
_symmetry.space_group_name_H-M   'P 1'
#
loop_
_entity.id
_entity.type
_entity.pdbx_description
1 polymer ?
#
loop_
_entity_poly.entity_id
_entity_poly.type
_entity_poly.pdbx_seq_one_letter_code
_entity_poly.pdbx_strand_id
1 'polypeptide(L)'
;MTDRKFRANDHVFHEPTGETWVLACDQEGDRVIAAGWPETIAKAADCELRKATTDAGRIDMLEKAAKTDGMRGTWAERQLAAT
;
A
#
# COMPACT_ATOMS: atom_id res chain seq x y z
N MET A 1 -7.68 12.20 12.86
CA MET A 1 -6.97 11.02 12.30
C MET A 1 -7.76 10.60 11.08
N THR A 2 -7.25 10.86 9.88
CA THR A 2 -7.94 10.51 8.64
C THR A 2 -8.03 9.00 8.57
N ASP A 3 -9.25 8.48 8.57
CA ASP A 3 -9.54 7.05 8.48
C ASP A 3 -8.94 6.51 7.16
N ARG A 4 -7.80 5.82 7.23
CA ARG A 4 -7.17 5.21 6.06
C ARG A 4 -7.81 3.85 5.85
N LYS A 5 -8.51 3.69 4.71
CA LYS A 5 -9.22 2.43 4.39
C LYS A 5 -8.25 1.28 4.08
N PHE A 6 -7.06 1.59 3.55
CA PHE A 6 -6.04 0.60 3.23
C PHE A 6 -4.70 0.91 3.85
N ARG A 7 -4.03 -0.15 4.29
CA ARG A 7 -2.75 -0.13 4.99
C ARG A 7 -1.69 -0.89 4.21
N ALA A 8 -0.42 -0.55 4.43
CA ALA A 8 0.68 -1.34 3.88
C ALA A 8 0.54 -2.81 4.30
N ASN A 9 0.86 -3.73 3.38
CA ASN A 9 0.69 -5.18 3.53
C ASN A 9 -0.76 -5.70 3.53
N ASP A 10 -1.76 -4.84 3.33
CA ASP A 10 -3.11 -5.33 3.00
C ASP A 10 -3.08 -6.07 1.67
N HIS A 11 -3.88 -7.13 1.57
CA HIS A 11 -4.18 -7.75 0.29
C HIS A 11 -5.49 -7.16 -0.24
N VAL A 12 -5.45 -6.65 -1.45
CA VAL A 12 -6.60 -6.04 -2.11
C VAL A 12 -6.87 -6.72 -3.45
N PHE A 13 -8.14 -6.84 -3.81
CA PHE A 13 -8.54 -7.19 -5.18
C PHE A 13 -8.70 -5.91 -5.98
N HIS A 14 -8.01 -5.80 -7.11
CA HIS A 14 -8.10 -4.67 -8.02
C HIS A 14 -9.08 -5.00 -9.14
N GLU A 15 -10.27 -4.40 -9.11
CA GLU A 15 -11.40 -4.74 -9.99
C GLU A 15 -11.07 -4.60 -11.49
N PRO A 16 -10.43 -3.51 -11.96
CA PRO A 16 -10.15 -3.33 -13.39
C PRO A 16 -9.25 -4.41 -13.99
N THR A 17 -8.29 -4.95 -13.22
CA THR A 17 -7.37 -5.99 -13.71
C THR A 17 -7.82 -7.40 -13.34
N GLY A 18 -8.71 -7.55 -12.35
CA GLY A 18 -9.11 -8.85 -11.80
C GLY A 18 -8.01 -9.52 -10.97
N GLU A 19 -6.99 -8.78 -10.55
CA GLU A 19 -5.84 -9.30 -9.82
C GLU A 19 -5.95 -9.06 -8.32
N THR A 20 -5.24 -9.87 -7.53
CA THR A 20 -5.02 -9.60 -6.10
C THR A 20 -3.62 -9.05 -5.91
N TRP A 21 -3.51 -7.89 -5.28
CA TRP A 21 -2.25 -7.23 -4.97
C TRP A 21 -1.99 -7.21 -3.47
N VAL A 22 -0.71 -7.12 -3.11
CA VAL A 22 -0.28 -6.70 -1.78
C VAL A 22 0.10 -5.22 -1.87
N LEU A 23 -0.35 -4.40 -0.94
CA LEU A 23 -0.02 -2.97 -0.93
C LEU A 23 1.37 -2.72 -0.32
N ALA A 24 2.17 -1.88 -0.96
CA ALA A 24 3.49 -1.50 -0.46
C ALA A 24 3.44 -0.41 0.61
N CYS A 25 2.41 0.44 0.59
CA CYS A 25 2.24 1.57 1.50
C CYS A 25 0.78 1.67 1.97
N ASP A 26 0.53 2.47 3.00
CA ASP A 26 -0.82 2.92 3.32
C ASP A 26 -1.38 3.77 2.18
N GLN A 27 -2.72 3.84 2.12
CA GLN A 27 -3.42 4.76 1.22
C GLN A 27 -2.97 6.22 1.46
N GLU A 28 -2.65 6.93 0.37
CA GLU A 28 -2.40 8.36 0.37
C GLU A 28 -3.43 9.06 -0.53
N GLY A 29 -4.30 9.87 0.07
CA GLY A 29 -5.42 10.48 -0.65
C GLY A 29 -6.38 9.41 -1.20
N ASP A 30 -6.60 9.43 -2.52
CA ASP A 30 -7.45 8.48 -3.24
C ASP A 30 -6.66 7.34 -3.90
N ARG A 31 -5.39 7.13 -3.52
CA ARG A 31 -4.48 6.21 -4.21
C ARG A 31 -3.88 5.15 -3.30
N VAL A 32 -3.60 4.00 -3.91
CA VAL A 32 -2.84 2.89 -3.32
C VAL A 32 -1.73 2.48 -4.28
N ILE A 33 -0.66 1.89 -3.74
CA ILE A 33 0.50 1.45 -4.51
C ILE A 33 0.76 -0.04 -4.25
N ALA A 34 0.88 -0.82 -5.33
CA ALA A 34 1.12 -2.25 -5.26
C ALA A 34 2.61 -2.55 -4.98
N ALA A 35 2.87 -3.63 -4.25
CA ALA A 35 4.22 -4.14 -3.97
C ALA A 35 4.84 -4.93 -5.13
N GLY A 36 4.06 -5.23 -6.18
CA GLY A 36 4.52 -5.96 -7.35
C GLY A 36 5.45 -5.17 -8.28
N TRP A 37 5.86 -5.83 -9.37
CA TRP A 37 6.52 -5.19 -10.52
C TRP A 37 5.61 -5.33 -11.75
N PRO A 38 5.38 -4.27 -12.55
CA PRO A 38 5.96 -2.93 -12.42
C PRO A 38 5.39 -2.15 -11.24
N GLU A 39 6.07 -1.06 -10.85
CA GLU A 39 5.53 -0.12 -9.87
C GLU A 39 4.17 0.39 -10.38
N THR A 40 3.12 0.09 -9.62
CA THR A 40 1.74 0.30 -10.05
C THR A 40 0.99 1.08 -8.99
N ILE A 41 0.40 2.20 -9.40
CA ILE A 41 -0.49 3.04 -8.59
C ILE A 41 -1.90 2.92 -9.15
N ALA A 42 -2.87 2.72 -8.28
CA ALA A 42 -4.28 2.65 -8.64
C ALA A 42 -5.12 3.54 -7.72
N LYS A 43 -6.38 3.79 -8.11
CA LYS A 43 -7.33 4.46 -7.23
C LYS A 43 -7.76 3.48 -6.14
N ALA A 44 -7.86 3.97 -4.91
CA ALA A 44 -8.38 3.21 -3.79
C ALA A 44 -9.83 2.74 -4.01
N ALA A 45 -10.60 3.46 -4.84
CA ALA A 45 -11.96 3.08 -5.22
C ALA A 45 -12.02 1.83 -6.10
N ASP A 46 -10.95 1.51 -6.83
CA ASP A 46 -10.86 0.34 -7.71
C ASP A 46 -10.39 -0.91 -6.93
N CYS A 47 -10.18 -0.78 -5.61
CA CYS A 47 -9.67 -1.83 -4.75
C CYS A 47 -10.69 -2.26 -3.69
N GLU A 48 -10.75 -3.57 -3.45
CA GLU A 48 -11.53 -4.20 -2.39
C GLU A 48 -10.60 -4.92 -1.40
N LEU A 49 -10.75 -4.68 -0.11
CA LEU A 49 -9.93 -5.33 0.91
C LEU A 49 -10.27 -6.83 0.99
N ARG A 50 -9.28 -7.70 0.77
CA ARG A 50 -9.40 -9.15 0.91
C ARG A 50 -8.82 -9.66 2.21
N LYS A 51 -7.68 -9.11 2.64
CA LYS A 51 -7.03 -9.48 3.90
C LYS A 51 -6.40 -8.25 4.52
N ALA A 52 -6.84 -7.93 5.73
CA ALA A 52 -6.23 -6.89 6.55
C ALA A 52 -4.88 -7.34 7.12
N THR A 53 -3.92 -6.43 7.15
CA THR A 53 -2.64 -6.61 7.85
C THR A 53 -2.77 -6.36 9.36
N THR A 54 -1.76 -6.78 10.11
CA THR A 54 -1.53 -6.35 11.49
C THR A 54 -0.65 -5.09 11.52
N ASP A 55 -0.58 -4.42 12.67
CA ASP A 55 0.31 -3.26 12.84
C ASP A 55 1.78 -3.62 12.57
N ALA A 56 2.24 -4.75 13.12
CA ALA A 56 3.58 -5.25 12.85
C ALA A 56 3.81 -5.56 11.36
N GLY A 57 2.81 -6.15 10.70
CA GLY A 57 2.86 -6.44 9.27
C GLY A 57 2.90 -5.17 8.41
N ARG A 58 2.20 -4.11 8.83
CA ARG A 58 2.28 -2.79 8.18
C ARG A 58 3.69 -2.22 8.27
N ILE A 59 4.27 -2.19 9.47
CA ILE A 59 5.61 -1.60 9.69
C ILE A 59 6.67 -2.36 8.89
N ASP A 60 6.68 -3.69 8.96
CA ASP A 60 7.63 -4.53 8.20
C ASP A 60 7.54 -4.28 6.68
N MET A 61 6.33 -4.13 6.13
CA MET A 61 6.16 -3.81 4.71
C MET A 61 6.67 -2.40 4.37
N LEU A 62 6.37 -1.40 5.20
CA LEU A 62 6.87 -0.04 4.98
C LEU A 62 8.40 0.01 5.02
N GLU A 63 9.04 -0.67 5.99
CA GLU A 63 10.49 -0.76 6.07
C GLU A 63 11.11 -1.44 4.84
N LYS A 64 10.44 -2.45 4.27
CA LYS A 64 10.86 -3.09 3.02
C LYS A 64 10.70 -2.16 1.82
N ALA A 65 9.54 -1.51 1.70
CA ALA A 65 9.25 -0.60 0.60
C ALA A 65 10.20 0.61 0.60
N ALA A 66 10.52 1.16 1.77
CA ALA A 66 11.45 2.29 1.94
C ALA A 66 12.87 2.00 1.41
N LYS A 67 13.27 0.72 1.35
CA LYS A 67 14.59 0.30 0.80
C LYS A 67 14.59 0.15 -0.72
N THR A 68 13.49 0.47 -1.39
CA THR A 68 13.39 0.38 -2.84
C THR A 68 13.36 1.77 -3.47
N ASP A 69 13.83 1.89 -4.71
CA ASP A 69 13.71 3.13 -5.47
C ASP A 69 12.27 3.36 -5.95
N GLY A 70 11.98 4.59 -6.38
CA GLY A 70 10.69 4.97 -6.99
C GLY A 70 9.70 5.61 -6.02
N MET A 71 8.43 5.67 -6.44
CA MET A 71 7.38 6.30 -5.64
C MET A 71 7.09 5.49 -4.37
N ARG A 72 7.13 4.16 -4.42
CA ARG A 72 6.85 3.31 -3.25
C ARG A 72 7.87 3.51 -2.12
N GLY A 73 9.15 3.69 -2.46
CA GLY A 73 10.19 4.01 -1.47
C GLY A 73 9.93 5.36 -0.81
N THR A 74 9.73 6.38 -1.64
CA THR A 74 9.46 7.75 -1.18
C THR A 74 8.21 7.82 -0.29
N TRP A 75 7.13 7.11 -0.64
CA TRP A 75 5.92 7.05 0.16
C TRP A 75 6.13 6.34 1.49
N ALA A 76 6.82 5.20 1.46
CA ALA A 76 7.07 4.42 2.66
C ALA A 76 7.91 5.19 3.69
N GLU A 77 8.97 5.88 3.25
CA GLU A 77 9.78 6.74 4.14
C GLU A 77 8.94 7.83 4.82
N ARG A 78 8.10 8.52 4.06
CA ARG A 78 7.21 9.56 4.61
C ARG A 78 6.21 9.00 5.62
N GLN A 79 5.66 7.82 5.34
CA GLN A 79 4.67 7.18 6.21
C GLN A 79 5.30 6.62 7.49
N LEU A 80 6.54 6.14 7.43
CA LEU A 80 7.32 5.76 8.62
C LEU A 80 7.63 6.98 9.48
N ALA A 81 8.04 8.11 8.88
CA ALA A 81 8.31 9.34 9.62
C ALA A 81 7.07 9.98 10.27
N ALA A 82 5.87 9.59 9.82
CA ALA A 82 4.58 10.06 10.33
C ALA A 82 3.85 9.04 11.24
N THR A 83 4.49 7.90 11.55
CA THR A 83 3.98 6.88 12.48
C THR A 83 4.44 7.21 13.90
#